data_AF-W9YAN1-F1
#
_entry.id   AF-W9YAN1-F1
#
_cell.length_a   1.000
_cell.length_b   1.000
_cell.length_c   1.000
_cell.angle_alpha   90.00
_cell.angle_beta   90.00
_cell.angle_gamma   90.00
#
_symmetry.space_group_name_H-M   'P 1'
#
loop_
_entity.id
_entity.type
_entity.pdbx_description
1 polymer ?
#
loop_
_entity_poly.entity_id
_entity_poly.type
_entity_poly.pdbx_seq_one_letter_code
_entity_poly.pdbx_strand_id
1 'polypeptide(L)'
;MAQVKPPTTILDLEIEILTAIFSQVCTDAPRTASALALVSKYFNEAAKLVRYQHAALQWNGDNECFTTPTGLLPKSWKTPELLRGLRHLKISRWDGSMKGPRVKATAQLNELLCQVTNLRTLIWDSSLLLPASVLRTLETRHPRAHLKVLRIKEREPTKEQFDAEDALAKSPSLVSFGALIGDSEWNKEDHVAFSKIISGAPNIKFASLISYTVYPEAVSEWQEEASQVDRKPNASLRHLTLDGWALSEQTLKHWSRFVDLTALESFKCSRGSLSASYFPLAAQMMTNLKHVSLNLSSWRCPPATARAVQEYIDTCPPLSSLSLWSWKNKASLASILTRHGPTLVGLDLHEREDPIDILRRESFSREDLEQIRNSCPNLKAFTMDLLRQNQFLEIKDYQDQLDELEKAKLDKLQLCFDSGMVYITAMVALEHEYDGFPPRDLAPSNELPNSCGGDFDSRGLLPLYWDFSLGVVTHLGPSGPALSKSQILHPPSSIDDICRFVGEVWKHLFGSRTNGERLLEVKFGEWETKAFVAETRYNGDEQKDIRVYCRAKPHERDDKVGECQVLVQCCRGKHWKRFASG
;
A
#
# COMPACT_ATOMS: atom_id res chain seq x y z
N MET A 1 -49.28 -2.60 -29.85
CA MET A 1 -48.16 -2.72 -28.89
C MET A 1 -47.99 -1.37 -28.23
N ALA A 2 -48.23 -1.27 -26.91
CA ALA A 2 -48.05 0.00 -26.20
C ALA A 2 -46.55 0.33 -26.10
N GLN A 3 -46.16 1.55 -26.49
CA GLN A 3 -44.79 2.03 -26.28
C GLN A 3 -44.49 2.04 -24.78
N VAL A 4 -43.52 1.23 -24.36
CA VAL A 4 -42.98 1.27 -23.00
C VAL A 4 -42.29 2.62 -22.83
N LYS A 5 -42.84 3.49 -21.96
CA LYS A 5 -42.21 4.76 -21.63
C LYS A 5 -40.87 4.48 -20.92
N PRO A 6 -39.78 5.17 -21.29
CA PRO A 6 -38.51 5.01 -20.60
C PRO A 6 -38.64 5.45 -19.13
N PRO A 7 -37.95 4.78 -18.20
CA PRO A 7 -37.99 5.13 -16.78
C PRO A 7 -37.47 6.57 -16.61
N THR A 8 -38.26 7.40 -15.92
CA THR A 8 -37.95 8.81 -15.66
C THR A 8 -37.30 9.03 -14.30
N THR A 9 -37.46 8.07 -13.39
CA THR A 9 -36.91 8.08 -12.05
C THR A 9 -36.31 6.71 -11.69
N ILE A 10 -35.43 6.65 -10.69
CA ILE A 10 -34.84 5.38 -10.22
C ILE A 10 -35.90 4.43 -9.63
N LEU A 11 -37.06 4.94 -9.22
CA LEU A 11 -38.17 4.15 -8.70
C LEU A 11 -38.95 3.43 -9.81
N ASP A 12 -38.78 3.86 -11.06
CA ASP A 12 -39.40 3.22 -12.23
C ASP A 12 -38.61 1.98 -12.70
N LEU A 13 -37.43 1.73 -12.11
CA LEU A 13 -36.61 0.55 -12.43
C LEU A 13 -37.22 -0.72 -11.83
N GLU A 14 -37.17 -1.81 -12.58
CA GLU A 14 -37.52 -3.14 -12.09
C GLU A 14 -36.64 -3.52 -10.90
N ILE A 15 -37.20 -4.31 -9.96
CA ILE A 15 -36.54 -4.63 -8.69
C ILE A 15 -35.24 -5.39 -8.93
N GLU A 16 -35.15 -6.16 -10.01
CA GLU A 16 -33.96 -6.89 -10.47
C GLU A 16 -32.84 -5.94 -10.87
N ILE A 17 -33.16 -4.87 -11.59
CA ILE A 17 -32.20 -3.83 -11.99
C ILE A 17 -31.74 -3.07 -10.74
N LEU A 18 -32.68 -2.68 -9.87
CA LEU A 18 -32.35 -2.00 -8.62
C LEU A 18 -31.50 -2.86 -7.70
N THR A 19 -31.78 -4.17 -7.63
CA THR A 19 -30.98 -5.17 -6.91
C THR A 19 -29.59 -5.31 -7.51
N ALA A 20 -29.45 -5.30 -8.83
CA ALA A 20 -28.14 -5.33 -9.48
C ALA A 20 -27.31 -4.08 -9.15
N ILE A 21 -27.92 -2.90 -9.20
CA ILE A 21 -27.29 -1.64 -8.79
C ILE A 21 -26.88 -1.71 -7.32
N PHE A 22 -27.79 -2.11 -6.42
CA PHE A 22 -27.48 -2.19 -5.00
C PHE A 22 -26.44 -3.26 -4.69
N SER A 23 -26.41 -4.37 -5.42
CA SER A 23 -25.37 -5.40 -5.29
C SER A 23 -24.00 -4.83 -5.59
N GLN A 24 -23.88 -4.01 -6.65
CA GLN A 24 -22.62 -3.30 -6.95
C GLN A 24 -22.27 -2.30 -5.84
N VAL A 25 -23.22 -1.42 -5.47
CA VAL A 25 -23.01 -0.42 -4.41
C VAL A 25 -22.62 -1.06 -3.07
N CYS A 26 -23.26 -2.17 -2.69
CA CYS A 26 -22.98 -2.88 -1.45
C CYS A 26 -21.70 -3.71 -1.52
N THR A 27 -21.23 -4.07 -2.72
CA THR A 27 -19.89 -4.66 -2.90
C THR A 27 -18.81 -3.63 -2.60
N ASP A 28 -19.00 -2.40 -3.10
CA ASP A 28 -18.03 -1.31 -2.95
C ASP A 28 -18.11 -0.64 -1.55
N ALA A 29 -19.33 -0.55 -1.00
CA ALA A 29 -19.62 0.05 0.30
C ALA A 29 -20.65 -0.79 1.09
N PRO A 30 -20.21 -1.87 1.79
CA PRO A 30 -21.12 -2.82 2.46
C PRO A 30 -22.07 -2.22 3.50
N ARG A 31 -21.72 -1.07 4.08
CA ARG A 31 -22.57 -0.36 5.06
C ARG A 31 -23.75 0.38 4.43
N THR A 32 -23.72 0.59 3.11
CA THR A 32 -24.72 1.35 2.37
C THR A 32 -26.05 0.59 2.22
N ALA A 33 -26.04 -0.75 2.33
CA ALA A 33 -27.26 -1.56 2.27
C ALA A 33 -28.33 -1.10 3.27
N SER A 34 -27.92 -0.78 4.51
CA SER A 34 -28.84 -0.32 5.55
C SER A 34 -29.40 1.07 5.24
N ALA A 35 -28.59 1.96 4.69
CA ALA A 35 -29.04 3.30 4.30
C ALA A 35 -30.04 3.23 3.14
N LEU A 36 -29.75 2.42 2.12
CA LEU A 36 -30.66 2.17 0.99
C LEU A 36 -32.02 1.65 1.47
N ALA A 37 -32.01 0.74 2.46
CA ALA A 37 -33.23 0.17 3.00
C ALA A 37 -34.15 1.19 3.71
N LEU A 38 -33.65 2.38 4.06
CA LEU A 38 -34.41 3.44 4.72
C LEU A 38 -35.02 4.48 3.76
N VAL A 39 -34.68 4.43 2.46
CA VAL A 39 -35.11 5.43 1.48
C VAL A 39 -36.60 5.31 1.15
N SER A 40 -37.08 4.11 0.85
CA SER A 40 -38.48 3.83 0.52
C SER A 40 -38.79 2.36 0.74
N LYS A 41 -40.08 1.99 0.75
CA LYS A 41 -40.50 0.58 0.83
C LYS A 41 -39.93 -0.25 -0.35
N TYR A 42 -39.89 0.33 -1.55
CA TYR A 42 -39.38 -0.36 -2.74
C TYR A 42 -37.86 -0.60 -2.66
N PHE A 43 -37.11 0.42 -2.21
CA PHE A 43 -35.68 0.28 -1.93
C PHE A 43 -35.43 -0.71 -0.80
N ASN A 44 -36.28 -0.75 0.22
CA ASN A 44 -36.19 -1.72 1.31
C ASN A 44 -36.29 -3.17 0.79
N GLU A 45 -37.23 -3.45 -0.10
CA GLU A 45 -37.35 -4.79 -0.71
C GLU A 45 -36.12 -5.15 -1.56
N ALA A 46 -35.63 -4.25 -2.41
CA ALA A 46 -34.40 -4.50 -3.18
C ALA A 46 -33.16 -4.65 -2.27
N ALA A 47 -33.04 -3.82 -1.23
CA ALA A 47 -31.92 -3.86 -0.30
C ALA A 47 -31.89 -5.17 0.50
N LYS A 48 -33.06 -5.72 0.90
CA LYS A 48 -33.14 -7.04 1.55
C LYS A 48 -32.51 -8.16 0.72
N LEU A 49 -32.60 -8.09 -0.61
CA LEU A 49 -32.04 -9.09 -1.53
C LEU A 49 -30.51 -9.06 -1.61
N VAL A 50 -29.87 -7.95 -1.24
CA VAL A 50 -28.41 -7.78 -1.32
C VAL A 50 -27.73 -7.62 0.04
N ARG A 51 -28.48 -7.28 1.10
CA ARG A 51 -27.96 -6.96 2.44
C ARG A 51 -27.04 -8.02 3.00
N TYR A 52 -27.29 -9.29 2.68
CA TYR A 52 -26.55 -10.43 3.23
C TYR A 52 -25.53 -11.04 2.26
N GLN A 53 -25.22 -10.38 1.14
CA GLN A 53 -24.24 -10.90 0.18
C GLN A 53 -22.81 -10.95 0.74
N HIS A 54 -22.49 -10.09 1.70
CA HIS A 54 -21.17 -9.94 2.27
C HIS A 54 -21.21 -10.19 3.77
N ALA A 55 -20.33 -11.05 4.26
CA ALA A 55 -20.11 -11.22 5.69
C ALA A 55 -18.60 -11.22 5.98
N ALA A 56 -18.22 -10.49 7.02
CA ALA A 56 -16.90 -10.61 7.65
C ALA A 56 -17.11 -11.27 9.01
N LEU A 57 -16.30 -12.29 9.31
CA LEU A 57 -16.33 -13.00 10.57
C LEU A 57 -14.92 -12.99 11.18
N GLN A 58 -14.85 -12.93 12.50
CA GLN A 58 -13.62 -13.07 13.27
C GLN A 58 -13.84 -14.13 14.34
N TRP A 59 -12.85 -14.98 14.57
CA TRP A 59 -12.95 -15.95 15.64
C TRP A 59 -12.77 -15.25 17.00
N ASN A 60 -13.68 -15.51 17.92
CA ASN A 60 -13.57 -15.08 19.31
C ASN A 60 -13.14 -16.29 20.15
N GLY A 61 -11.96 -16.21 20.76
CA GLY A 61 -11.38 -17.27 21.59
C GLY A 61 -12.20 -17.56 22.83
N ASP A 62 -12.62 -16.51 23.53
CA ASP A 62 -13.33 -16.62 24.81
C ASP A 62 -14.69 -17.31 24.63
N ASN A 63 -15.37 -17.00 23.54
CA ASN A 63 -16.67 -17.58 23.19
C ASN A 63 -16.56 -18.83 22.31
N GLU A 64 -15.34 -19.23 21.93
CA GLU A 64 -15.04 -20.31 21.00
C GLU A 64 -15.97 -20.34 19.77
N CYS A 65 -16.22 -19.19 19.15
CA CYS A 65 -17.10 -19.10 17.98
C CYS A 65 -16.77 -17.92 17.06
N PHE A 66 -17.31 -17.97 15.84
CA PHE A 66 -17.23 -16.84 14.92
C PHE A 66 -18.20 -15.71 15.30
N THR A 67 -17.68 -14.50 15.40
CA THR A 67 -18.43 -13.27 15.65
C THR A 67 -18.29 -12.31 14.48
N THR A 68 -19.22 -11.35 14.35
CA THR A 68 -19.02 -10.22 13.42
C THR A 68 -17.92 -9.28 13.95
N PRO A 69 -17.40 -8.34 13.14
CA PRO A 69 -16.45 -7.33 13.62
C PRO A 69 -16.98 -6.46 14.77
N THR A 70 -18.30 -6.43 14.97
CA THR A 70 -18.95 -5.73 16.09
C THR A 70 -19.18 -6.63 17.30
N GLY A 71 -18.64 -7.86 17.30
CA GLY A 71 -18.74 -8.82 18.41
C GLY A 71 -20.06 -9.59 18.49
N LEU A 72 -20.90 -9.56 17.45
CA LEU A 72 -22.19 -10.26 17.48
C LEU A 72 -22.01 -11.78 17.35
N LEU A 73 -22.67 -12.55 18.22
CA LEU A 73 -22.58 -14.03 18.30
C LEU A 73 -23.30 -14.74 17.16
N PRO A 74 -22.96 -16.02 16.84
CA PRO A 74 -23.58 -16.80 15.76
C PRO A 74 -25.10 -16.77 15.73
N LYS A 75 -25.77 -16.88 16.89
CA LYS A 75 -27.24 -16.87 16.97
C LYS A 75 -27.88 -15.61 16.37
N SER A 76 -27.14 -14.51 16.34
CA SER A 76 -27.65 -13.21 15.86
C SER A 76 -27.40 -12.97 14.37
N TRP A 77 -26.41 -13.62 13.76
CA TRP A 77 -26.06 -13.42 12.35
C TRP A 77 -26.29 -14.64 11.47
N LYS A 78 -26.31 -15.86 12.02
CA LYS A 78 -26.53 -17.11 11.29
C LYS A 78 -28.02 -17.34 11.02
N THR A 79 -28.65 -16.41 10.31
CA THR A 79 -30.06 -16.52 9.90
C THR A 79 -30.19 -17.28 8.57
N PRO A 80 -31.34 -17.93 8.30
CA PRO A 80 -31.58 -18.60 7.02
C PRO A 80 -31.41 -17.67 5.81
N GLU A 81 -31.82 -16.41 5.93
CA GLU A 81 -31.71 -15.40 4.89
C GLU A 81 -30.24 -15.08 4.59
N LEU A 82 -29.41 -14.97 5.63
CA LEU A 82 -27.98 -14.75 5.44
C LEU A 82 -27.33 -15.95 4.73
N LEU A 83 -27.62 -17.17 5.17
CA LEU A 83 -27.02 -18.38 4.59
C LEU A 83 -27.38 -18.55 3.10
N ARG A 84 -28.62 -18.21 2.72
CA ARG A 84 -29.09 -18.21 1.32
C ARG A 84 -28.50 -17.06 0.50
N GLY A 85 -28.33 -15.89 1.13
CA GLY A 85 -27.90 -14.66 0.49
C GLY A 85 -26.39 -14.51 0.36
N LEU A 86 -25.60 -15.20 1.19
CA LEU A 86 -24.15 -15.02 1.26
C LEU A 86 -23.45 -15.40 -0.05
N ARG A 87 -22.63 -14.48 -0.55
CA ARG A 87 -21.80 -14.65 -1.77
C ARG A 87 -20.32 -14.45 -1.48
N HIS A 88 -19.99 -13.56 -0.55
CA HIS A 88 -18.62 -13.20 -0.21
C HIS A 88 -18.43 -13.32 1.30
N LEU A 89 -17.58 -14.27 1.70
CA LEU A 89 -17.24 -14.50 3.09
C LEU A 89 -15.78 -14.09 3.33
N LYS A 90 -15.54 -13.20 4.28
CA LYS A 90 -14.20 -12.88 4.77
C LYS A 90 -14.03 -13.44 6.18
N ILE A 91 -13.00 -14.25 6.39
CA ILE A 91 -12.51 -14.61 7.71
C ILE A 91 -11.33 -13.70 8.03
N SER A 92 -11.55 -12.80 8.99
CA SER A 92 -10.59 -11.79 9.42
C SER A 92 -9.60 -12.33 10.43
N ARG A 93 -8.47 -11.63 10.54
CA ARG A 93 -7.38 -11.96 11.45
C ARG A 93 -7.86 -11.92 12.89
N TRP A 94 -7.46 -12.92 13.64
CA TRP A 94 -7.59 -12.94 15.09
C TRP A 94 -6.38 -12.23 15.71
N ASP A 95 -6.64 -11.30 16.63
CA ASP A 95 -5.68 -10.53 17.42
C ASP A 95 -5.14 -11.25 18.67
N GLY A 96 -5.63 -12.44 19.00
CA GLY A 96 -5.26 -13.21 20.19
C GLY A 96 -4.20 -14.30 19.95
N SER A 97 -3.44 -14.63 21.02
CA SER A 97 -2.49 -15.76 21.05
C SER A 97 -3.22 -17.08 20.78
N MET A 98 -2.78 -17.85 19.77
CA MET A 98 -3.34 -19.17 19.41
C MET A 98 -3.01 -20.29 20.40
N LYS A 99 -3.26 -20.08 21.69
CA LYS A 99 -3.25 -21.17 22.66
C LYS A 99 -4.68 -21.72 22.80
N GLY A 100 -5.10 -22.51 21.79
CA GLY A 100 -6.33 -23.34 21.73
C GLY A 100 -7.55 -22.75 20.95
N PRO A 101 -8.51 -23.56 20.44
CA PRO A 101 -8.44 -24.86 19.76
C PRO A 101 -8.85 -24.73 18.28
N ARG A 102 -7.86 -24.70 17.36
CA ARG A 102 -8.06 -24.58 15.88
C ARG A 102 -9.11 -25.55 15.32
N VAL A 103 -9.27 -26.71 15.96
CA VAL A 103 -10.25 -27.74 15.62
C VAL A 103 -11.69 -27.19 15.66
N LYS A 104 -12.07 -26.41 16.68
CA LYS A 104 -13.45 -25.87 16.80
C LYS A 104 -13.73 -24.82 15.72
N ALA A 105 -12.77 -23.93 15.45
CA ALA A 105 -12.88 -22.93 14.38
C ALA A 105 -13.03 -23.60 13.01
N THR A 106 -12.20 -24.61 12.76
CA THR A 106 -12.24 -25.42 11.55
C THR A 106 -13.60 -26.13 11.39
N ALA A 107 -14.12 -26.73 12.46
CA ALA A 107 -15.42 -27.40 12.45
C ALA A 107 -16.58 -26.44 12.17
N GLN A 108 -16.64 -25.29 12.85
CA GLN A 108 -17.69 -24.29 12.63
C GLN A 108 -17.64 -23.69 11.22
N LEU A 109 -16.45 -23.47 10.66
CA LEU A 109 -16.31 -22.97 9.31
C LEU A 109 -16.75 -24.01 8.28
N ASN A 110 -16.39 -25.28 8.47
CA ASN A 110 -16.90 -26.38 7.64
C ASN A 110 -18.43 -26.46 7.69
N GLU A 111 -19.03 -26.36 8.87
CA GLU A 111 -20.48 -26.35 9.06
C GLU A 111 -21.12 -25.17 8.31
N LEU A 112 -20.55 -23.97 8.44
CA LEU A 112 -21.02 -22.77 7.73
C LEU A 112 -20.94 -22.96 6.21
N LEU A 113 -19.82 -23.45 5.67
CA LEU A 113 -19.65 -23.68 4.23
C LEU A 113 -20.62 -24.74 3.69
N CYS A 114 -21.03 -25.71 4.51
CA CYS A 114 -22.05 -26.69 4.13
C CYS A 114 -23.47 -26.10 4.10
N GLN A 115 -23.74 -25.05 4.89
CA GLN A 115 -25.06 -24.42 4.98
C GLN A 115 -25.26 -23.29 3.96
N VAL A 116 -24.18 -22.61 3.59
CA VAL A 116 -24.21 -21.60 2.53
C VAL A 116 -24.44 -22.29 1.18
N THR A 117 -25.28 -21.73 0.31
CA THR A 117 -25.70 -22.41 -0.93
C THR A 117 -25.07 -21.87 -2.21
N ASN A 118 -24.44 -20.69 -2.20
CA ASN A 118 -23.94 -20.05 -3.43
C ASN A 118 -22.75 -19.13 -3.15
N LEU A 119 -21.73 -19.64 -2.46
CA LEU A 119 -20.55 -18.85 -2.15
C LEU A 119 -19.74 -18.60 -3.45
N ARG A 120 -19.40 -17.35 -3.72
CA ARG A 120 -18.57 -16.92 -4.86
C ARG A 120 -17.14 -16.64 -4.46
N THR A 121 -16.92 -16.16 -3.24
CA THR A 121 -15.57 -15.83 -2.77
C THR A 121 -15.42 -16.13 -1.29
N LEU A 122 -14.34 -16.82 -0.95
CA LEU A 122 -13.81 -16.93 0.41
C LEU A 122 -12.50 -16.13 0.48
N ILE A 123 -12.46 -15.15 1.39
CA ILE A 123 -11.24 -14.41 1.73
C ILE A 123 -10.76 -14.94 3.08
N TRP A 124 -9.59 -15.55 3.09
CA TRP A 124 -8.91 -16.03 4.28
C TRP A 124 -7.79 -15.06 4.65
N ASP A 125 -8.04 -14.20 5.63
CA ASP A 125 -7.12 -13.16 6.10
C ASP A 125 -6.66 -13.52 7.51
N SER A 126 -5.89 -14.61 7.63
CA SER A 126 -5.41 -15.18 8.89
C SER A 126 -3.89 -15.33 8.86
N SER A 127 -3.25 -15.40 10.04
CA SER A 127 -1.81 -15.62 10.13
C SER A 127 -1.36 -17.03 9.74
N LEU A 128 -2.29 -18.00 9.65
CA LEU A 128 -2.00 -19.39 9.32
C LEU A 128 -2.63 -19.80 7.99
N LEU A 129 -2.10 -20.88 7.41
CA LEU A 129 -2.70 -21.50 6.24
C LEU A 129 -4.13 -21.99 6.51
N LEU A 130 -4.94 -21.96 5.46
CA LEU A 130 -6.30 -22.49 5.48
C LEU A 130 -6.24 -24.01 5.65
N PRO A 131 -6.89 -24.59 6.69
CA PRO A 131 -6.84 -26.04 6.91
C PRO A 131 -7.35 -26.82 5.69
N ALA A 132 -6.68 -27.91 5.34
CA ALA A 132 -7.02 -28.75 4.18
C ALA A 132 -8.47 -29.28 4.22
N SER A 133 -9.04 -29.49 5.41
CA SER A 133 -10.45 -29.89 5.57
C SER A 133 -11.42 -28.80 5.12
N VAL A 134 -11.15 -27.53 5.46
CA VAL A 134 -11.96 -26.37 5.03
C VAL A 134 -11.86 -26.18 3.53
N LEU A 135 -10.65 -26.28 2.98
CA LEU A 135 -10.44 -26.17 1.54
C LEU A 135 -11.21 -27.25 0.76
N ARG A 136 -11.13 -28.51 1.19
CA ARG A 136 -11.91 -29.59 0.59
C ARG A 136 -13.42 -29.35 0.66
N THR A 137 -13.92 -28.85 1.79
CA THR A 137 -15.34 -28.49 1.93
C THR A 137 -15.73 -27.37 0.97
N LEU A 138 -14.90 -26.34 0.85
CA LEU A 138 -15.11 -25.24 -0.10
C LEU A 138 -15.20 -25.78 -1.54
N GLU A 139 -14.23 -26.58 -1.97
CA GLU A 139 -14.17 -27.09 -3.34
C GLU A 139 -15.30 -28.08 -3.65
N THR A 140 -15.71 -28.88 -2.66
CA THR A 140 -16.82 -29.84 -2.81
C THR A 140 -18.17 -29.14 -2.88
N ARG A 141 -18.40 -28.14 -2.03
CA ARG A 141 -19.71 -27.46 -1.92
C ARG A 141 -19.85 -26.27 -2.87
N HIS A 142 -18.74 -25.61 -3.17
CA HIS A 142 -18.67 -24.38 -3.95
C HIS A 142 -17.53 -24.45 -4.99
N PRO A 143 -17.57 -25.38 -5.96
CA PRO A 143 -16.47 -25.61 -6.91
C PRO A 143 -16.12 -24.41 -7.80
N ARG A 144 -17.02 -23.42 -7.90
CA ARG A 144 -16.81 -22.16 -8.64
C ARG A 144 -16.38 -21.00 -7.75
N ALA A 145 -16.24 -21.21 -6.44
CA ALA A 145 -15.81 -20.17 -5.53
C ALA A 145 -14.33 -19.86 -5.74
N HIS A 146 -14.01 -18.57 -5.68
CA HIS A 146 -12.65 -18.08 -5.63
C HIS A 146 -12.16 -18.03 -4.18
N LEU A 147 -10.97 -18.57 -3.95
CA LEU A 147 -10.25 -18.47 -2.69
C LEU A 147 -9.16 -17.40 -2.80
N LYS A 148 -9.15 -16.47 -1.85
CA LYS A 148 -8.09 -15.48 -1.67
C LYS A 148 -7.46 -15.68 -0.30
N VAL A 149 -6.20 -16.07 -0.25
CA VAL A 149 -5.41 -16.20 0.98
C VAL A 149 -4.55 -14.96 1.13
N LEU A 150 -4.66 -14.27 2.25
CA LEU A 150 -4.00 -12.99 2.50
C LEU A 150 -3.17 -13.04 3.79
N ARG A 151 -1.93 -12.56 3.71
CA ARG A 151 -1.07 -12.22 4.86
C ARG A 151 -0.80 -13.36 5.85
N ILE A 152 -0.55 -14.57 5.34
CA ILE A 152 0.00 -15.66 6.16
C ILE A 152 1.30 -15.20 6.80
N LYS A 153 1.52 -15.46 8.09
CA LYS A 153 2.70 -14.98 8.83
C LYS A 153 3.59 -16.09 9.36
N GLU A 154 2.97 -17.20 9.73
CA GLU A 154 3.62 -18.24 10.51
C GLU A 154 3.27 -19.60 9.91
N ARG A 155 4.31 -20.40 9.70
CA ARG A 155 4.22 -21.83 9.49
C ARG A 155 4.70 -22.50 10.76
N GLU A 156 3.81 -23.23 11.42
CA GLU A 156 4.24 -24.18 12.44
C GLU A 156 4.59 -25.51 11.73
N PRO A 157 5.71 -26.17 12.06
CA PRO A 157 6.12 -27.44 11.46
C PRO A 157 5.25 -28.59 11.98
N THR A 158 3.96 -28.54 11.64
CA THR A 158 2.95 -29.52 12.02
C THR A 158 2.46 -30.22 10.78
N LYS A 159 2.07 -31.49 10.92
CA LYS A 159 1.48 -32.26 9.83
C LYS A 159 0.27 -31.54 9.19
N GLU A 160 -0.55 -30.88 10.01
CA GLU A 160 -1.73 -30.15 9.53
C GLU A 160 -1.35 -28.99 8.59
N GLN A 161 -0.26 -28.26 8.87
CA GLN A 161 0.22 -27.20 8.00
C GLN A 161 0.78 -27.77 6.69
N PHE A 162 1.57 -28.85 6.72
CA PHE A 162 2.06 -29.50 5.50
C PHE A 162 0.90 -30.02 4.62
N ASP A 163 -0.11 -30.63 5.23
CA ASP A 163 -1.32 -31.06 4.51
C ASP A 163 -2.06 -29.86 3.89
N ALA A 164 -2.10 -28.72 4.58
CA ALA A 164 -2.70 -27.47 4.08
C ALA A 164 -1.89 -26.87 2.91
N GLU A 165 -0.56 -26.88 2.98
CA GLU A 165 0.32 -26.44 1.89
C GLU A 165 0.08 -27.25 0.63
N ASP A 166 0.12 -28.58 0.75
CA ASP A 166 -0.08 -29.49 -0.37
C ASP A 166 -1.48 -29.34 -0.99
N ALA A 167 -2.50 -29.12 -0.15
CA ALA A 167 -3.86 -28.91 -0.62
C ALA A 167 -4.00 -27.56 -1.35
N LEU A 168 -3.44 -26.47 -0.80
CA LEU A 168 -3.43 -25.15 -1.46
C LEU A 168 -2.68 -25.17 -2.78
N ALA A 169 -1.54 -25.86 -2.83
CA ALA A 169 -0.74 -26.02 -4.04
C ALA A 169 -1.47 -26.78 -5.16
N LYS A 170 -2.57 -27.47 -4.87
CA LYS A 170 -3.36 -28.20 -5.88
C LYS A 170 -4.74 -27.57 -6.10
N SER A 171 -5.07 -26.49 -5.39
CA SER A 171 -6.41 -25.94 -5.34
C SER A 171 -6.81 -25.23 -6.64
N PRO A 172 -7.88 -25.68 -7.34
CA PRO A 172 -8.43 -24.93 -8.47
C PRO A 172 -9.15 -23.65 -8.04
N SER A 173 -9.52 -23.52 -6.76
CA SER A 173 -10.19 -22.32 -6.23
C SER A 173 -9.22 -21.18 -5.91
N LEU A 174 -7.94 -21.46 -5.67
CA LEU A 174 -6.96 -20.44 -5.28
C LEU A 174 -6.65 -19.48 -6.43
N VAL A 175 -7.10 -18.22 -6.31
CA VAL A 175 -6.85 -17.16 -7.31
C VAL A 175 -5.86 -16.10 -6.81
N SER A 176 -5.67 -16.00 -5.50
CA SER A 176 -4.79 -15.02 -4.87
C SER A 176 -4.12 -15.60 -3.65
N PHE A 177 -2.80 -15.45 -3.54
CA PHE A 177 -2.02 -15.87 -2.38
C PHE A 177 -1.14 -14.72 -1.88
N GLY A 178 -1.04 -14.58 -0.56
CA GLY A 178 -0.21 -13.55 0.05
C GLY A 178 0.37 -14.01 1.38
N ALA A 179 1.67 -13.79 1.58
CA ALA A 179 2.39 -14.12 2.80
C ALA A 179 3.30 -12.97 3.25
N LEU A 180 3.53 -12.91 4.55
CA LEU A 180 4.49 -12.08 5.26
C LEU A 180 5.46 -13.01 5.98
N ILE A 181 6.67 -13.13 5.47
CA ILE A 181 7.69 -14.02 6.01
C ILE A 181 8.55 -13.20 6.96
N GLY A 182 8.60 -13.63 8.21
CA GLY A 182 9.37 -13.01 9.29
C GLY A 182 10.87 -13.26 9.17
N ASP A 183 11.65 -12.52 9.94
CA ASP A 183 13.04 -12.86 10.21
C ASP A 183 13.06 -13.98 11.27
N SER A 184 13.01 -15.22 10.81
CA SER A 184 12.97 -16.41 11.67
C SER A 184 13.89 -17.49 11.12
N GLU A 185 14.24 -18.47 11.96
CA GLU A 185 15.05 -19.62 11.56
C GLU A 185 14.43 -20.43 10.41
N TRP A 186 13.11 -20.32 10.20
CA TRP A 186 12.32 -21.06 9.19
C TRP A 186 12.07 -20.26 7.90
N ASN A 187 12.71 -19.10 7.74
CA ASN A 187 12.49 -18.21 6.62
C ASN A 187 12.68 -18.94 5.27
N LYS A 188 13.71 -19.79 5.18
CA LYS A 188 14.01 -20.60 3.99
C LYS A 188 12.87 -21.56 3.63
N GLU A 189 12.40 -22.35 4.59
CA GLU A 189 11.36 -23.35 4.40
C GLU A 189 10.05 -22.69 3.98
N ASP A 190 9.73 -21.54 4.56
CA ASP A 190 8.54 -20.74 4.21
C ASP A 190 8.60 -20.24 2.77
N HIS A 191 9.74 -19.67 2.35
CA HIS A 191 9.93 -19.23 0.95
C HIS A 191 9.75 -20.40 -0.02
N VAL A 192 10.40 -21.53 0.24
CA VAL A 192 10.31 -22.71 -0.63
C VAL A 192 8.89 -23.24 -0.70
N ALA A 193 8.17 -23.33 0.42
CA ALA A 193 6.82 -23.83 0.45
C ALA A 193 5.81 -22.90 -0.23
N PHE A 194 5.91 -21.59 0.01
CA PHE A 194 5.03 -20.62 -0.63
C PHE A 194 5.29 -20.53 -2.13
N SER A 195 6.54 -20.65 -2.57
CA SER A 195 6.88 -20.81 -3.99
C SER A 195 6.25 -22.07 -4.60
N LYS A 196 6.22 -23.20 -3.87
CA LYS A 196 5.52 -24.44 -4.30
C LYS A 196 4.01 -24.26 -4.40
N ILE A 197 3.38 -23.55 -3.47
CA ILE A 197 1.93 -23.23 -3.52
C ILE A 197 1.62 -22.41 -4.77
N ILE A 198 2.39 -21.33 -5.00
CA ILE A 198 2.21 -20.44 -6.15
C ILE A 198 2.43 -21.21 -7.46
N SER A 199 3.45 -22.05 -7.51
CA SER A 199 3.76 -22.85 -8.70
C SER A 199 2.65 -23.87 -9.01
N GLY A 200 2.14 -24.56 -7.99
CA GLY A 200 1.18 -25.65 -8.18
C GLY A 200 -0.25 -25.20 -8.48
N ALA A 201 -0.69 -24.05 -7.97
CA ALA A 201 -2.10 -23.64 -8.04
C ALA A 201 -2.52 -23.24 -9.48
N PRO A 202 -3.40 -23.99 -10.15
CA PRO A 202 -3.61 -23.86 -11.60
C PRO A 202 -4.33 -22.57 -12.03
N ASN A 203 -5.06 -21.92 -11.12
CA ASN A 203 -5.85 -20.73 -11.42
C ASN A 203 -5.35 -19.47 -10.70
N ILE A 204 -4.17 -19.53 -10.07
CA ILE A 204 -3.62 -18.39 -9.34
C ILE A 204 -3.32 -17.25 -10.32
N LYS A 205 -3.77 -16.04 -9.98
CA LYS A 205 -3.57 -14.82 -10.77
C LYS A 205 -2.70 -13.81 -10.06
N PHE A 206 -2.74 -13.80 -8.72
CA PHE A 206 -2.02 -12.84 -7.89
C PHE A 206 -1.21 -13.56 -6.80
N ALA A 207 0.05 -13.19 -6.66
CA ALA A 207 0.92 -13.63 -5.57
C ALA A 207 1.65 -12.43 -4.96
N SER A 208 1.70 -12.37 -3.63
CA SER A 208 2.44 -11.34 -2.90
C SER A 208 3.21 -11.94 -1.73
N LEU A 209 4.53 -11.97 -1.83
CA LEU A 209 5.41 -12.38 -0.75
C LEU A 209 6.14 -11.17 -0.20
N ILE A 210 5.99 -10.97 1.11
CA ILE A 210 6.58 -9.85 1.82
C ILE A 210 7.56 -10.41 2.83
N SER A 211 8.86 -10.25 2.61
CA SER A 211 9.93 -10.67 3.51
C SER A 211 10.55 -9.47 4.24
N TYR A 212 11.24 -9.75 5.33
CA TYR A 212 12.35 -8.92 5.81
C TYR A 212 13.59 -9.36 5.04
N THR A 213 14.25 -8.40 4.38
CA THR A 213 15.45 -8.51 3.53
C THR A 213 15.91 -9.91 3.12
N VAL A 214 15.71 -10.27 1.85
CA VAL A 214 16.25 -11.49 1.24
C VAL A 214 17.49 -11.14 0.42
N TYR A 215 18.64 -11.67 0.85
CA TYR A 215 19.92 -11.48 0.17
C TYR A 215 20.10 -12.45 -1.01
N PRO A 216 20.78 -12.06 -2.10
CA PRO A 216 21.03 -12.94 -3.24
C PRO A 216 21.73 -14.28 -2.89
N GLU A 217 22.57 -14.29 -1.87
CA GLU A 217 23.29 -15.45 -1.36
C GLU A 217 22.31 -16.49 -0.83
N ALA A 218 21.36 -16.07 0.02
CA ALA A 218 20.30 -16.93 0.54
C ALA A 218 19.45 -17.52 -0.59
N VAL A 219 19.09 -16.70 -1.60
CA VAL A 219 18.33 -17.20 -2.77
C VAL A 219 19.11 -18.29 -3.51
N SER A 220 20.43 -18.18 -3.59
CA SER A 220 21.29 -19.18 -4.25
C SER A 220 21.30 -20.50 -3.49
N GLU A 221 21.39 -20.47 -2.16
CA GLU A 221 21.28 -21.66 -1.32
C GLU A 221 19.92 -22.37 -1.49
N TRP A 222 18.85 -21.60 -1.71
CA TRP A 222 17.50 -22.17 -1.92
C TRP A 222 17.36 -22.81 -3.30
N GLN A 223 18.17 -22.40 -4.29
CA GLN A 223 18.11 -22.96 -5.64
C GLN A 223 18.56 -24.42 -5.68
N GLU A 224 19.48 -24.85 -4.83
CA GLU A 224 19.92 -26.25 -4.77
C GLU A 224 18.76 -27.17 -4.36
N GLU A 225 18.00 -26.80 -3.33
CA GLU A 225 16.83 -27.56 -2.87
C GLU A 225 15.64 -27.46 -3.84
N ALA A 226 15.44 -26.30 -4.46
CA ALA A 226 14.42 -26.12 -5.48
C ALA A 226 14.66 -26.97 -6.75
N SER A 227 15.89 -27.51 -6.93
CA SER A 227 16.23 -28.42 -8.04
C SER A 227 15.61 -29.79 -7.98
N GLN A 228 14.90 -30.09 -6.89
CA GLN A 228 14.11 -31.30 -6.76
C GLN A 228 12.66 -31.13 -7.25
N VAL A 229 12.25 -29.95 -7.71
CA VAL A 229 10.88 -29.68 -8.17
C VAL A 229 10.79 -29.87 -9.69
N ASP A 230 10.49 -31.09 -10.13
CA ASP A 230 10.14 -31.42 -11.53
C ASP A 230 8.71 -30.95 -11.87
N ARG A 231 8.48 -29.63 -11.87
CA ARG A 231 7.20 -29.04 -12.29
C ARG A 231 7.39 -27.97 -13.33
N LYS A 232 6.45 -27.92 -14.28
CA LYS A 232 6.36 -26.84 -15.24
C LYS A 232 6.06 -25.52 -14.50
N PRO A 233 6.76 -24.41 -14.80
CA PRO A 233 6.47 -23.12 -14.22
C PRO A 233 5.01 -22.70 -14.45
N ASN A 234 4.43 -22.06 -13.44
CA ASN A 234 3.04 -21.63 -13.47
C ASN A 234 2.83 -20.51 -14.49
N ALA A 235 2.02 -20.77 -15.51
CA ALA A 235 1.67 -19.80 -16.54
C ALA A 235 0.33 -19.10 -16.30
N SER A 236 -0.36 -19.36 -15.18
CA SER A 236 -1.62 -18.70 -14.84
C SER A 236 -1.41 -17.37 -14.12
N LEU A 237 -0.30 -17.22 -13.39
CA LEU A 237 0.03 -16.02 -12.61
C LEU A 237 0.18 -14.79 -13.53
N ARG A 238 -0.38 -13.66 -13.12
CA ARG A 238 -0.33 -12.38 -13.86
C ARG A 238 0.30 -11.26 -13.06
N HIS A 239 0.21 -11.34 -11.73
CA HIS A 239 0.72 -10.32 -10.82
C HIS A 239 1.60 -10.97 -9.76
N LEU A 240 2.84 -10.50 -9.65
CA LEU A 240 3.80 -10.96 -8.65
C LEU A 240 4.36 -9.77 -7.87
N THR A 241 4.26 -9.83 -6.55
CA THR A 241 4.90 -8.88 -5.63
C THR A 241 5.92 -9.60 -4.76
N LEU A 242 7.18 -9.16 -4.85
CA LEU A 242 8.33 -9.65 -4.09
C LEU A 242 8.89 -8.51 -3.25
N ASP A 243 8.23 -8.24 -2.13
CA ASP A 243 8.63 -7.14 -1.25
C ASP A 243 9.63 -7.65 -0.20
N GLY A 244 10.74 -6.95 0.00
CA GLY A 244 11.91 -7.41 0.75
C GLY A 244 12.92 -8.23 -0.05
N TRP A 245 12.65 -8.53 -1.33
CA TRP A 245 13.55 -9.31 -2.18
C TRP A 245 14.55 -8.44 -2.93
N ALA A 246 15.77 -8.96 -3.13
CA ALA A 246 16.79 -8.29 -3.94
C ALA A 246 16.39 -8.22 -5.42
N LEU A 247 16.65 -7.07 -6.04
CA LEU A 247 16.66 -6.89 -7.49
C LEU A 247 17.97 -7.50 -8.03
N SER A 248 18.00 -8.82 -8.19
CA SER A 248 19.15 -9.57 -8.68
C SER A 248 18.77 -10.65 -9.70
N GLU A 249 19.74 -11.08 -10.49
CA GLU A 249 19.62 -12.23 -11.39
C GLU A 249 19.21 -13.52 -10.64
N GLN A 250 19.75 -13.73 -9.44
CA GLN A 250 19.44 -14.89 -8.60
C GLN A 250 17.95 -14.95 -8.25
N THR A 251 17.35 -13.80 -7.92
CA THR A 251 15.91 -13.70 -7.66
C THR A 251 15.10 -14.10 -8.90
N LEU A 252 15.42 -13.57 -10.08
CA LEU A 252 14.71 -13.93 -11.31
C LEU A 252 14.87 -15.40 -11.68
N LYS A 253 16.09 -15.95 -11.57
CA LYS A 253 16.38 -17.37 -11.82
C LYS A 253 15.69 -18.29 -10.81
N HIS A 254 15.53 -17.87 -9.56
CA HIS A 254 14.76 -18.63 -8.58
C HIS A 254 13.28 -18.68 -9.00
N TRP A 255 12.68 -17.51 -9.27
CA TRP A 255 11.26 -17.41 -9.56
C TRP A 255 10.84 -18.00 -10.91
N SER A 256 11.73 -17.97 -11.91
CA SER A 256 11.46 -18.55 -13.24
C SER A 256 11.22 -20.07 -13.23
N ARG A 257 11.62 -20.74 -12.15
CA ARG A 257 11.39 -22.18 -11.95
C ARG A 257 9.97 -22.46 -11.48
N PHE A 258 9.39 -21.53 -10.74
CA PHE A 258 8.06 -21.67 -10.15
C PHE A 258 6.98 -21.01 -11.00
N VAL A 259 7.33 -19.94 -11.71
CA VAL A 259 6.42 -19.06 -12.45
C VAL A 259 6.99 -18.80 -13.83
N ASP A 260 6.13 -18.87 -14.85
CA ASP A 260 6.46 -18.37 -16.17
C ASP A 260 6.47 -16.83 -16.15
N LEU A 261 7.66 -16.25 -15.98
CA LEU A 261 7.85 -14.80 -15.88
C LEU A 261 7.41 -14.07 -17.16
N THR A 262 7.38 -14.76 -18.31
CA THR A 262 6.92 -14.16 -19.56
C THR A 262 5.42 -13.90 -19.55
N ALA A 263 4.66 -14.63 -18.73
CA ALA A 263 3.21 -14.46 -18.61
C ALA A 263 2.78 -13.33 -17.65
N LEU A 264 3.73 -12.70 -16.95
CA LEU A 264 3.44 -11.63 -16.01
C LEU A 264 3.02 -10.34 -16.72
N GLU A 265 1.94 -9.74 -16.23
CA GLU A 265 1.46 -8.41 -16.65
C GLU A 265 1.86 -7.33 -15.63
N SER A 266 2.09 -7.71 -14.38
CA SER A 266 2.49 -6.80 -13.31
C SER A 266 3.55 -7.41 -12.41
N PHE A 267 4.60 -6.64 -12.17
CA PHE A 267 5.67 -7.02 -11.27
C PHE A 267 6.00 -5.89 -10.30
N LYS A 268 6.08 -6.23 -9.01
CA LYS A 268 6.55 -5.32 -7.96
C LYS A 268 7.69 -5.98 -7.18
N CYS A 269 8.80 -5.28 -7.04
CA CYS A 269 9.91 -5.72 -6.19
C CYS A 269 10.48 -4.52 -5.44
N SER A 270 10.48 -4.60 -4.11
CA SER A 270 10.81 -3.46 -3.24
C SER A 270 11.64 -3.88 -2.03
N ARG A 271 12.29 -2.92 -1.35
CA ARG A 271 13.02 -3.06 -0.08
C ARG A 271 14.25 -4.00 -0.05
N GLY A 272 14.57 -4.74 -1.11
CA GLY A 272 15.81 -5.52 -1.19
C GLY A 272 17.00 -4.75 -1.79
N SER A 273 18.15 -5.40 -1.85
CA SER A 273 19.37 -4.86 -2.46
C SER A 273 19.24 -4.74 -3.99
N LEU A 274 20.00 -3.81 -4.57
CA LEU A 274 19.99 -3.51 -6.00
C LEU A 274 21.26 -4.06 -6.69
N SER A 275 21.09 -4.89 -7.72
CA SER A 275 22.20 -5.41 -8.54
C SER A 275 22.00 -5.10 -10.03
N ALA A 276 23.10 -4.77 -10.73
CA ALA A 276 23.09 -4.56 -12.17
C ALA A 276 22.64 -5.81 -12.96
N SER A 277 22.92 -7.01 -12.44
CA SER A 277 22.62 -8.28 -13.12
C SER A 277 21.13 -8.56 -13.31
N TYR A 278 20.27 -7.90 -12.53
CA TYR A 278 18.82 -8.03 -12.66
C TYR A 278 18.30 -7.54 -14.02
N PHE A 279 18.78 -6.39 -14.48
CA PHE A 279 18.15 -5.62 -15.56
C PHE A 279 18.24 -6.28 -16.93
N PRO A 280 19.39 -6.79 -17.38
CA PRO A 280 19.47 -7.49 -18.67
C PRO A 280 18.58 -8.75 -18.70
N LEU A 281 18.53 -9.49 -17.59
CA LEU A 281 17.71 -10.70 -17.51
C LEU A 281 16.21 -10.36 -17.42
N ALA A 282 15.84 -9.34 -16.65
CA ALA A 282 14.46 -8.85 -16.57
C ALA A 282 13.90 -8.50 -17.96
N ALA A 283 14.68 -7.80 -18.78
CA ALA A 283 14.29 -7.45 -20.15
C ALA A 283 14.03 -8.68 -21.03
N GLN A 284 14.77 -9.77 -20.83
CA GLN A 284 14.60 -11.03 -21.58
C GLN A 284 13.42 -11.86 -21.07
N MET A 285 13.19 -11.88 -19.76
CA MET A 285 12.25 -12.81 -19.14
C MET A 285 10.84 -12.24 -18.94
N MET A 286 10.68 -10.92 -18.84
CA MET A 286 9.40 -10.29 -18.46
C MET A 286 8.84 -9.42 -19.59
N THR A 287 8.63 -10.04 -20.74
CA THR A 287 8.32 -9.37 -22.00
C THR A 287 6.87 -8.89 -22.15
N ASN A 288 5.94 -9.33 -21.29
CA ASN A 288 4.52 -8.94 -21.35
C ASN A 288 4.11 -7.97 -20.23
N LEU A 289 5.07 -7.36 -19.53
CA LEU A 289 4.77 -6.44 -18.45
C LEU A 289 4.05 -5.19 -18.95
N LYS A 290 2.98 -4.84 -18.24
CA LYS A 290 2.22 -3.59 -18.38
C LYS A 290 2.44 -2.67 -17.17
N HIS A 291 2.75 -3.26 -16.01
CA HIS A 291 2.89 -2.54 -14.75
C HIS A 291 4.18 -2.95 -14.03
N VAL A 292 5.04 -1.97 -13.75
CA VAL A 292 6.32 -2.20 -13.06
C VAL A 292 6.41 -1.29 -11.85
N SER A 293 6.75 -1.86 -10.69
CA SER A 293 7.06 -1.10 -9.47
C SER A 293 8.38 -1.59 -8.87
N LEU A 294 9.42 -0.76 -8.94
CA LEU A 294 10.77 -1.10 -8.48
C LEU A 294 11.23 -0.12 -7.42
N ASN A 295 11.86 -0.66 -6.37
CA ASN A 295 12.62 0.15 -5.44
C ASN A 295 14.10 0.08 -5.77
N LEU A 296 14.63 1.17 -6.33
CA LEU A 296 16.01 1.26 -6.78
C LEU A 296 16.96 1.69 -5.67
N SER A 297 16.56 1.63 -4.40
CA SER A 297 17.38 1.95 -3.23
C SER A 297 17.84 3.42 -3.14
N SER A 298 17.76 4.01 -1.94
CA SER A 298 18.28 5.36 -1.65
C SER A 298 19.80 5.44 -1.84
N TRP A 299 20.51 4.36 -1.49
CA TRP A 299 21.97 4.29 -1.47
C TRP A 299 22.65 4.67 -2.79
N ARG A 300 23.91 5.12 -2.68
CA ARG A 300 24.76 5.45 -3.82
C ARG A 300 24.83 4.28 -4.80
N CYS A 301 24.34 4.52 -6.01
CA CYS A 301 24.35 3.54 -7.08
C CYS A 301 25.73 3.44 -7.72
N PRO A 302 26.30 2.24 -7.89
CA PRO A 302 27.43 2.06 -8.79
C PRO A 302 27.06 2.52 -10.21
N PRO A 303 27.95 3.22 -10.95
CA PRO A 303 27.65 3.69 -12.31
C PRO A 303 27.21 2.59 -13.28
N ALA A 304 27.76 1.38 -13.13
CA ALA A 304 27.36 0.22 -13.92
C ALA A 304 25.90 -0.19 -13.65
N THR A 305 25.48 -0.15 -12.39
CA THR A 305 24.09 -0.44 -12.00
C THR A 305 23.13 0.64 -12.50
N ALA A 306 23.48 1.92 -12.37
CA ALA A 306 22.68 3.01 -12.93
C ALA A 306 22.52 2.88 -14.45
N ARG A 307 23.59 2.52 -15.17
CA ARG A 307 23.52 2.26 -16.61
C ARG A 307 22.58 1.09 -16.93
N ALA A 308 22.66 -0.01 -16.18
CA ALA A 308 21.80 -1.16 -16.39
C ALA A 308 20.31 -0.84 -16.13
N VAL A 309 20.01 -0.02 -15.11
CA VAL A 309 18.64 0.50 -14.86
C VAL A 309 18.18 1.31 -16.07
N GLN A 310 19.00 2.26 -16.52
CA GLN A 310 18.70 3.14 -17.65
C GLN A 310 18.43 2.34 -18.93
N GLU A 311 19.31 1.40 -19.28
CA GLU A 311 19.15 0.52 -20.44
C GLU A 311 17.86 -0.31 -20.37
N TYR A 312 17.49 -0.80 -19.18
CA TYR A 312 16.22 -1.51 -19.01
C TYR A 312 15.01 -0.62 -19.25
N ILE A 313 15.01 0.61 -18.72
CA ILE A 313 13.93 1.59 -18.97
C ILE A 313 13.83 1.90 -20.47
N ASP A 314 14.97 2.12 -21.14
CA ASP A 314 14.98 2.45 -22.57
C ASP A 314 14.48 1.30 -23.46
N THR A 315 14.70 0.04 -23.04
CA THR A 315 14.45 -1.14 -23.88
C THR A 315 13.19 -1.90 -23.54
N CYS A 316 12.69 -1.84 -22.30
CA CYS A 316 11.51 -2.60 -21.91
C CYS A 316 10.26 -2.14 -22.69
N PRO A 317 9.26 -3.03 -22.89
CA PRO A 317 8.04 -2.68 -23.61
C PRO A 317 7.33 -1.45 -23.02
N PRO A 318 6.61 -0.65 -23.82
CA PRO A 318 5.84 0.48 -23.31
C PRO A 318 4.87 0.05 -22.20
N LEU A 319 4.97 0.73 -21.05
CA LEU A 319 4.24 0.37 -19.83
C LEU A 319 2.97 1.22 -19.70
N SER A 320 1.92 0.63 -19.13
CA SER A 320 0.72 1.35 -18.72
C SER A 320 0.86 1.96 -17.34
N SER A 321 1.68 1.38 -16.46
CA SER A 321 2.06 2.02 -15.21
C SER A 321 3.52 1.75 -14.84
N LEU A 322 4.20 2.80 -14.41
CA LEU A 322 5.59 2.75 -13.97
C LEU A 322 5.72 3.42 -12.60
N SER A 323 6.26 2.68 -11.64
CA SER A 323 6.58 3.16 -10.30
C SER A 323 8.05 2.92 -10.02
N LEU A 324 8.83 3.99 -9.86
CA LEU A 324 10.26 3.91 -9.56
C LEU A 324 10.55 4.67 -8.27
N TRP A 325 11.06 3.95 -7.29
CA TRP A 325 11.49 4.53 -6.03
C TRP A 325 13.00 4.74 -6.03
N SER A 326 13.46 5.86 -5.50
CA SER A 326 14.85 6.30 -5.53
C SER A 326 15.47 6.25 -6.92
N TRP A 327 14.76 6.81 -7.88
CA TRP A 327 15.06 6.68 -9.31
C TRP A 327 16.04 7.72 -9.82
N LYS A 328 16.15 8.86 -9.12
CA LYS A 328 17.08 9.93 -9.49
C LYS A 328 18.51 9.40 -9.55
N ASN A 329 19.24 9.88 -10.56
CA ASN A 329 20.60 9.42 -10.92
C ASN A 329 20.69 7.95 -11.38
N LYS A 330 19.57 7.25 -11.57
CA LYS A 330 19.53 5.86 -12.06
C LYS A 330 18.70 5.71 -13.34
N ALA A 331 17.67 6.54 -13.51
CA ALA A 331 16.90 6.67 -14.73
C ALA A 331 16.67 8.15 -15.07
N SER A 332 16.71 8.48 -16.35
CA SER A 332 16.40 9.81 -16.87
C SER A 332 14.89 9.99 -17.05
N LEU A 333 14.37 11.14 -16.61
CA LEU A 333 12.97 11.51 -16.86
C LEU A 333 12.68 11.53 -18.37
N ALA A 334 13.58 12.11 -19.17
CA ALA A 334 13.41 12.18 -20.62
C ALA A 334 13.27 10.79 -21.27
N SER A 335 14.07 9.82 -20.82
CA SER A 335 13.96 8.42 -21.27
C SER A 335 12.63 7.80 -20.91
N ILE A 336 12.20 7.94 -19.65
CA ILE A 336 10.90 7.45 -19.17
C ILE A 336 9.76 8.01 -20.04
N LEU A 337 9.77 9.32 -20.26
CA LEU A 337 8.72 10.02 -21.01
C LEU A 337 8.72 9.65 -22.49
N THR A 338 9.89 9.57 -23.11
CA THR A 338 10.02 9.21 -24.54
C THR A 338 9.56 7.76 -24.79
N ARG A 339 9.93 6.83 -23.89
CA ARG A 339 9.67 5.41 -24.08
C ARG A 339 8.27 4.99 -23.65
N HIS A 340 7.80 5.49 -22.51
CA HIS A 340 6.56 5.01 -21.89
C HIS A 340 5.44 6.04 -21.92
N GLY A 341 5.76 7.34 -22.06
CA GLY A 341 4.79 8.44 -21.97
C GLY A 341 3.48 8.21 -22.75
N PRO A 342 3.52 7.82 -24.04
CA PRO A 342 2.30 7.61 -24.83
C PRO A 342 1.32 6.57 -24.25
N THR A 343 1.82 5.58 -23.50
CA THR A 343 1.01 4.48 -22.94
C THR A 343 0.74 4.63 -21.44
N LEU A 344 1.44 5.54 -20.75
CA LEU A 344 1.33 5.68 -19.30
C LEU A 344 -0.04 6.21 -18.89
N VAL A 345 -0.68 5.47 -17.98
CA VAL A 345 -1.89 5.84 -17.25
C VAL A 345 -1.57 6.14 -15.77
N GLY A 346 -0.52 5.52 -15.23
CA GLY A 346 -0.03 5.80 -13.86
C GLY A 346 1.49 5.93 -13.80
N LEU A 347 2.00 7.03 -13.25
CA LEU A 347 3.42 7.29 -13.08
C LEU A 347 3.71 7.63 -11.63
N ASP A 348 4.50 6.81 -10.94
CA ASP A 348 4.88 7.07 -9.55
C ASP A 348 6.39 7.24 -9.43
N LEU A 349 6.84 8.47 -9.23
CA LEU A 349 8.24 8.83 -9.09
C LEU A 349 8.47 9.38 -7.68
N HIS A 350 9.16 8.61 -6.86
CA HIS A 350 9.33 8.92 -5.44
C HIS A 350 10.75 8.63 -4.96
N GLU A 351 11.34 9.51 -4.17
CA GLU A 351 12.62 9.31 -3.49
C GLU A 351 12.39 8.84 -2.06
N ARG A 352 13.08 7.77 -1.69
CA ARG A 352 13.03 7.24 -0.35
C ARG A 352 13.51 8.24 0.69
N GLU A 353 12.85 8.24 1.84
CA GLU A 353 13.30 8.95 3.02
C GLU A 353 14.34 8.08 3.75
N ASP A 354 15.61 8.49 3.64
CA ASP A 354 16.73 7.84 4.31
C ASP A 354 17.48 8.90 5.13
N PRO A 355 17.59 8.77 6.47
CA PRO A 355 18.23 9.77 7.31
C PRO A 355 19.64 10.18 6.86
N ILE A 356 20.34 9.28 6.16
CA ILE A 356 21.72 9.49 5.71
C ILE A 356 21.76 10.13 4.31
N ASP A 357 20.70 10.03 3.50
CA ASP A 357 20.68 10.43 2.08
C ASP A 357 19.50 11.36 1.69
N ILE A 358 18.80 11.98 2.66
CA ILE A 358 17.69 12.95 2.41
C ILE A 358 18.11 14.08 1.46
N LEU A 359 19.41 14.41 1.43
CA LEU A 359 20.00 15.43 0.57
C LEU A 359 19.72 15.28 -0.93
N ARG A 360 19.31 14.10 -1.39
CA ARG A 360 19.06 13.81 -2.81
C ARG A 360 17.61 13.92 -3.23
N ARG A 361 16.71 14.21 -2.29
CA ARG A 361 15.34 14.50 -2.66
C ARG A 361 15.32 15.85 -3.34
N GLU A 362 15.00 15.87 -4.61
CA GLU A 362 14.75 17.11 -5.35
C GLU A 362 13.32 17.04 -5.88
N SER A 363 12.60 18.15 -5.77
CA SER A 363 11.28 18.30 -6.36
C SER A 363 11.37 18.44 -7.88
N PHE A 364 10.28 18.12 -8.58
CA PHE A 364 10.15 18.45 -9.99
C PHE A 364 10.07 19.96 -10.19
N SER A 365 10.74 20.46 -11.23
CA SER A 365 10.54 21.84 -11.68
C SER A 365 9.21 21.96 -12.43
N ARG A 366 8.79 23.19 -12.72
CA ARG A 366 7.62 23.45 -13.56
C ARG A 366 7.81 22.87 -14.97
N GLU A 367 9.02 22.99 -15.51
CA GLU A 367 9.38 22.48 -16.85
C GLU A 367 9.32 20.95 -16.90
N ASP A 368 9.76 20.27 -15.84
CA ASP A 368 9.62 18.81 -15.76
C ASP A 368 8.15 18.39 -15.78
N LEU A 369 7.29 19.08 -15.03
CA LEU A 369 5.85 18.80 -14.96
C LEU A 369 5.16 19.09 -16.31
N GLU A 370 5.56 20.16 -16.99
CA GLU A 370 5.11 20.45 -18.34
C GLU A 370 5.53 19.34 -19.32
N GLN A 371 6.77 18.85 -19.22
CA GLN A 371 7.26 17.75 -20.04
C GLN A 371 6.46 16.46 -19.79
N ILE A 372 6.14 16.15 -18.53
CA ILE A 372 5.30 15.01 -18.14
C ILE A 372 3.91 15.15 -18.77
N ARG A 373 3.26 16.31 -18.61
CA ARG A 373 1.93 16.57 -19.17
C ARG A 373 1.92 16.41 -20.69
N ASN A 374 2.92 16.95 -21.38
CA ASN A 374 3.00 16.90 -22.84
C ASN A 374 3.33 15.50 -23.37
N SER A 375 4.16 14.72 -22.65
CA SER A 375 4.58 13.38 -23.09
C SER A 375 3.61 12.27 -22.70
N CYS A 376 2.78 12.49 -21.67
CA CYS A 376 1.88 11.48 -21.09
C CYS A 376 0.40 11.87 -21.24
N PRO A 377 -0.18 11.84 -22.46
CA PRO A 377 -1.54 12.34 -22.70
C PRO A 377 -2.64 11.51 -22.01
N ASN A 378 -2.33 10.28 -21.60
CA ASN A 378 -3.28 9.35 -20.97
C ASN A 378 -3.10 9.26 -19.44
N LEU A 379 -2.24 10.10 -18.85
CA LEU A 379 -1.89 10.02 -17.43
C LEU A 379 -3.09 10.38 -16.55
N LYS A 380 -3.45 9.45 -15.65
CA LYS A 380 -4.55 9.61 -14.69
C LYS A 380 -4.09 9.59 -13.25
N ALA A 381 -3.01 8.88 -12.95
CA ALA A 381 -2.43 8.81 -11.62
C ALA A 381 -0.98 9.29 -11.66
N PHE A 382 -0.61 10.22 -10.77
CA PHE A 382 0.75 10.70 -10.65
C PHE A 382 1.19 10.76 -9.18
N THR A 383 2.38 10.26 -8.87
CA THR A 383 3.05 10.47 -7.59
C THR A 383 4.33 11.27 -7.81
N MET A 384 4.53 12.30 -6.99
CA MET A 384 5.75 13.09 -6.97
C MET A 384 6.15 13.51 -5.56
N ASP A 385 7.42 13.91 -5.44
CA ASP A 385 7.95 14.53 -4.24
C ASP A 385 7.86 16.05 -4.27
N LEU A 386 7.54 16.62 -3.10
CA LEU A 386 7.67 18.03 -2.80
C LEU A 386 8.63 18.22 -1.63
N LEU A 387 9.42 19.28 -1.71
CA LEU A 387 10.32 19.70 -0.64
C LEU A 387 9.65 20.80 0.16
N ARG A 388 9.69 20.69 1.49
CA ARG A 388 9.26 21.79 2.34
C ARG A 388 10.16 23.00 2.12
N GLN A 389 9.58 24.11 1.69
CA GLN A 389 10.27 25.39 1.51
C GLN A 389 10.31 26.21 2.81
N ASN A 390 9.33 25.97 3.69
CA ASN A 390 9.14 26.70 4.93
C ASN A 390 8.72 25.74 6.05
N GLN A 391 8.81 26.24 7.29
CA GLN A 391 8.29 25.55 8.48
C GLN A 391 6.77 25.34 8.38
N PHE A 392 6.05 26.36 7.94
CA PHE A 392 4.60 26.32 7.75
C PHE A 392 4.29 25.92 6.32
N LEU A 393 3.37 24.98 6.15
CA LEU A 393 2.93 24.55 4.82
C LEU A 393 1.98 25.59 4.24
N GLU A 394 2.40 26.27 3.18
CA GLU A 394 1.57 27.22 2.47
C GLU A 394 1.47 26.84 0.99
N ILE A 395 0.26 26.89 0.43
CA ILE A 395 0.03 26.53 -0.98
C ILE A 395 0.85 27.40 -1.95
N LYS A 396 1.07 28.68 -1.59
CA LYS A 396 1.80 29.65 -2.41
C LYS A 396 3.25 29.23 -2.68
N ASP A 397 3.84 28.42 -1.80
CA ASP A 397 5.21 27.93 -1.94
C ASP A 397 5.35 26.88 -3.06
N TYR A 398 4.22 26.36 -3.56
CA TYR A 398 4.14 25.31 -4.58
C TYR A 398 3.29 25.72 -5.79
N GLN A 399 2.95 27.01 -5.91
CA GLN A 399 1.97 27.49 -6.87
C GLN A 399 2.35 27.12 -8.31
N ASP A 400 3.62 27.31 -8.68
CA ASP A 400 4.10 27.01 -10.03
C ASP A 400 3.93 25.52 -10.40
N GLN A 401 4.20 24.61 -9.45
CA GLN A 401 4.00 23.18 -9.66
C GLN A 401 2.51 22.82 -9.72
N LEU A 402 1.71 23.37 -8.81
CA LEU A 402 0.28 23.08 -8.71
C LEU A 402 -0.52 23.57 -9.92
N ASP A 403 -0.20 24.76 -10.44
CA ASP A 403 -0.79 25.32 -11.65
C ASP A 403 -0.54 24.42 -12.87
N GLU A 404 0.66 23.82 -12.96
CA GLU A 404 0.97 22.90 -14.06
C GLU A 404 0.26 21.54 -13.90
N LEU A 405 0.14 21.05 -12.66
CA LEU A 405 -0.59 19.82 -12.34
C LEU A 405 -2.11 19.94 -12.58
N GLU A 406 -2.70 21.10 -12.34
CA GLU A 406 -4.13 21.36 -12.64
C GLU A 406 -4.41 21.10 -14.13
N LYS A 407 -3.51 21.55 -15.01
CA LYS A 407 -3.62 21.37 -16.47
C LYS A 407 -3.55 19.90 -16.91
N ALA A 408 -2.92 19.03 -16.13
CA ALA A 408 -2.76 17.61 -16.44
C ALA A 408 -4.06 16.80 -16.25
N LYS A 409 -5.09 17.36 -15.58
CA LYS A 409 -6.42 16.73 -15.41
C LYS A 409 -6.38 15.32 -14.80
N LEU A 410 -5.44 15.06 -13.90
CA LEU A 410 -5.25 13.76 -13.23
C LEU A 410 -6.50 13.32 -12.47
N ASP A 411 -6.82 12.03 -12.41
CA ASP A 411 -7.87 11.50 -11.53
C ASP A 411 -7.36 11.31 -10.10
N LYS A 412 -6.07 11.00 -9.96
CA LYS A 412 -5.36 10.79 -8.70
C LYS A 412 -4.02 11.53 -8.70
N LEU A 413 -3.74 12.28 -7.64
CA LEU A 413 -2.42 12.85 -7.36
C LEU A 413 -1.96 12.40 -5.96
N GLN A 414 -0.72 11.94 -5.86
CA GLN A 414 -0.05 11.69 -4.59
C GLN A 414 1.15 12.63 -4.44
N LEU A 415 1.13 13.44 -3.38
CA LEU A 415 2.23 14.32 -3.00
C LEU A 415 2.96 13.73 -1.79
N CYS A 416 4.25 13.48 -1.94
CA CYS A 416 5.09 13.00 -0.85
C CYS A 416 5.94 14.17 -0.34
N PHE A 417 5.95 14.36 0.98
CA PHE A 417 6.83 15.26 1.73
C PHE A 417 7.74 14.44 2.64
N ASP A 418 8.82 15.03 3.14
CA ASP A 418 9.61 14.39 4.19
C ASP A 418 8.83 14.47 5.51
N SER A 419 9.10 13.59 6.45
CA SER A 419 8.40 13.59 7.74
C SER A 419 9.00 14.58 8.73
N GLY A 420 10.16 15.16 8.43
CA GLY A 420 10.97 15.88 9.42
C GLY A 420 11.81 14.95 10.29
N MET A 421 11.97 13.69 9.89
CA MET A 421 12.79 12.74 10.64
C MET A 421 14.23 13.21 10.81
N VAL A 422 14.87 13.71 9.75
CA VAL A 422 16.24 14.22 9.84
C VAL A 422 16.36 15.45 10.74
N TYR A 423 15.30 16.27 10.83
CA TYR A 423 15.25 17.34 11.81
C TYR A 423 15.26 16.78 13.24
N ILE A 424 14.44 15.76 13.52
CA ILE A 424 14.39 15.13 14.84
C ILE A 424 15.75 14.49 15.18
N THR A 425 16.33 13.72 14.26
CA THR A 425 17.65 13.10 14.44
C THR A 425 18.73 14.14 14.73
N ALA A 426 18.74 15.25 13.99
CA ALA A 426 19.70 16.33 14.19
C ALA A 426 19.52 17.03 15.56
N MET A 427 18.28 17.26 15.98
CA MET A 427 17.98 17.81 17.30
C MET A 427 18.44 16.88 18.43
N VAL A 428 18.16 15.57 18.33
CA VAL A 428 18.61 14.58 19.31
C VAL A 428 20.14 14.52 19.38
N ALA A 429 20.82 14.57 18.22
CA ALA A 429 22.28 14.62 18.18
C ALA A 429 22.86 15.86 18.86
N LEU A 430 22.25 17.04 18.66
CA LEU A 430 22.66 18.27 19.33
C LEU A 430 22.51 18.17 20.85
N GLU A 431 21.42 17.57 21.35
CA GLU A 431 21.23 17.36 22.79
C GLU A 431 22.37 16.52 23.41
N HIS A 432 22.89 15.52 22.68
CA HIS A 432 23.97 14.67 23.15
C HIS A 432 25.36 15.34 23.19
N GLU A 433 25.67 16.27 22.27
CA GLU A 433 26.99 16.93 22.24
C GLU A 433 27.22 17.89 23.41
N TYR A 434 26.15 18.41 24.03
CA TYR A 434 26.24 19.40 25.10
C TYR A 434 26.45 18.81 26.51
N ASP A 435 26.45 17.48 26.68
CA ASP A 435 26.60 16.82 28.00
C ASP A 435 28.01 16.96 28.62
N GLY A 436 28.95 17.62 27.92
CA GLY A 436 30.33 17.88 28.37
C GLY A 436 30.62 19.33 28.82
N PHE A 437 29.70 20.28 28.67
CA PHE A 437 29.92 21.69 29.04
C PHE A 437 28.73 22.24 29.86
N PRO A 438 28.98 23.00 30.95
CA PRO A 438 27.92 23.46 31.84
C PRO A 438 26.93 24.39 31.14
N PRO A 439 25.66 24.40 31.59
CA PRO A 439 24.54 24.96 30.85
C PRO A 439 24.70 26.47 30.67
N ARG A 440 24.50 26.95 29.44
CA ARG A 440 24.15 28.36 29.24
C ARG A 440 22.66 28.49 29.57
N ASP A 441 22.36 29.28 30.61
CA ASP A 441 21.02 29.65 31.13
C ASP A 441 20.11 30.41 30.12
N LEU A 442 20.29 30.21 28.81
CA LEU A 442 19.60 30.97 27.76
C LEU A 442 19.06 30.09 26.63
N ALA A 443 19.20 28.76 26.69
CA ALA A 443 18.52 27.88 25.74
C ALA A 443 17.07 27.69 26.22
N PRO A 444 16.04 28.14 25.47
CA PRO A 444 14.66 27.75 25.76
C PRO A 444 14.60 26.23 25.88
N SER A 445 13.75 25.72 26.77
CA SER A 445 13.49 24.29 26.92
C SER A 445 12.86 23.75 25.63
N ASN A 446 13.69 23.49 24.63
CA ASN A 446 13.33 23.00 23.31
C ASN A 446 13.09 21.49 23.37
N GLU A 447 12.36 21.02 24.38
CA GLU A 447 11.97 19.62 24.45
C GLU A 447 11.15 19.30 23.19
N LEU A 448 11.71 18.45 22.34
CA LEU A 448 11.02 17.95 21.15
C LEU A 448 9.67 17.35 21.54
N PRO A 449 8.54 17.79 20.97
CA PRO A 449 7.24 17.19 21.27
C PRO A 449 7.23 15.68 21.00
N ASN A 450 6.91 14.84 22.00
CA ASN A 450 6.75 13.38 21.80
C ASN A 450 5.31 13.00 21.47
N SER A 451 4.77 13.60 20.41
CA SER A 451 3.44 13.32 19.90
C SER A 451 3.51 12.55 18.60
N CYS A 452 2.49 11.74 18.31
CA CYS A 452 2.39 11.15 16.99
C CYS A 452 2.03 12.22 15.95
N GLY A 453 2.21 11.93 14.65
CA GLY A 453 1.93 12.90 13.59
C GLY A 453 0.50 13.46 13.59
N GLY A 454 -0.46 12.76 14.21
CA GLY A 454 -1.84 13.23 14.36
C GLY A 454 -2.04 14.35 15.38
N ASP A 455 -1.08 14.54 16.29
CA ASP A 455 -1.12 15.50 17.41
C ASP A 455 0.20 16.27 17.53
N PHE A 456 1.07 16.23 16.50
CA PHE A 456 2.36 16.92 16.52
C PHE A 456 2.15 18.41 16.29
N ASP A 457 2.78 19.23 17.13
CA ASP A 457 2.73 20.70 17.06
C ASP A 457 4.14 21.28 16.95
N SER A 458 4.43 21.90 15.81
CA SER A 458 5.74 22.49 15.51
C SER A 458 5.81 24.00 15.66
N ARG A 459 4.76 24.67 16.16
CA ARG A 459 4.72 26.15 16.23
C ARG A 459 5.82 26.77 17.09
N GLY A 460 6.37 26.03 18.04
CA GLY A 460 7.49 26.46 18.89
C GLY A 460 8.88 26.06 18.40
N LEU A 461 8.98 25.25 17.34
CA LEU A 461 10.25 24.71 16.86
C LEU A 461 10.88 25.63 15.83
N LEU A 462 12.20 25.79 15.86
CA LEU A 462 12.93 26.59 14.86
C LEU A 462 13.59 25.67 13.84
N PRO A 463 13.68 26.07 12.55
CA PRO A 463 14.49 25.34 11.57
C PRO A 463 15.95 25.18 12.00
N LEU A 464 16.58 24.12 11.50
CA LEU A 464 18.01 23.86 11.68
C LEU A 464 18.78 24.10 10.38
N TYR A 465 20.03 24.53 10.50
CA TYR A 465 20.96 24.59 9.39
C TYR A 465 21.97 23.45 9.55
N TRP A 466 22.05 22.57 8.54
CA TRP A 466 23.03 21.48 8.51
C TRP A 466 24.12 21.81 7.48
N ASP A 467 25.37 21.96 7.94
CA ASP A 467 26.55 21.91 7.06
C ASP A 467 27.15 20.50 7.04
N PHE A 468 26.86 19.77 5.96
CA PHE A 468 27.32 18.40 5.78
C PHE A 468 28.82 18.27 5.55
N SER A 469 29.48 19.35 5.11
CA SER A 469 30.93 19.35 4.89
C SER A 469 31.67 19.30 6.22
N LEU A 470 31.09 19.94 7.24
CA LEU A 470 31.64 20.02 8.59
C LEU A 470 31.00 19.00 9.54
N GLY A 471 29.87 18.40 9.16
CA GLY A 471 29.07 17.57 10.05
C GLY A 471 28.46 18.36 11.21
N VAL A 472 28.30 19.68 11.06
CA VAL A 472 27.84 20.59 12.12
C VAL A 472 26.41 21.02 11.87
N VAL A 473 25.58 20.96 12.91
CA VAL A 473 24.20 21.44 12.92
C VAL A 473 24.11 22.68 13.80
N THR A 474 23.44 23.74 13.35
CA THR A 474 23.30 24.98 14.12
C THR A 474 21.90 25.58 14.01
N HIS A 475 21.46 26.31 15.05
CA HIS A 475 20.28 27.18 14.97
C HIS A 475 20.61 28.58 14.39
N LEU A 476 21.87 28.99 14.53
CA LEU A 476 22.36 30.26 13.99
C LEU A 476 22.65 30.04 12.51
N GLY A 477 21.93 30.75 11.63
CA GLY A 477 22.19 30.72 10.19
C GLY A 477 23.67 30.98 9.87
N PRO A 478 24.14 30.62 8.66
CA PRO A 478 25.56 30.66 8.32
C PRO A 478 26.16 32.04 8.62
N SER A 479 27.08 32.11 9.59
CA SER A 479 27.74 33.34 10.04
C SER A 479 28.90 33.77 9.12
N GLY A 480 28.90 33.32 7.86
CA GLY A 480 29.92 33.60 6.85
C GLY A 480 29.38 33.46 5.41
N PRO A 481 30.17 33.80 4.38
CA PRO A 481 29.76 33.69 2.99
C PRO A 481 29.32 32.24 2.70
N ALA A 482 28.11 32.11 2.13
CA ALA A 482 27.40 30.86 1.94
C ALA A 482 28.32 29.73 1.45
N LEU A 483 28.69 28.81 2.35
CA LEU A 483 29.30 27.55 1.96
C LEU A 483 28.25 26.81 1.12
N SER A 484 28.63 26.45 -0.10
CA SER A 484 27.75 25.96 -1.19
C SER A 484 26.88 24.72 -0.91
N LYS A 485 26.82 24.20 0.32
CA LYS A 485 26.13 22.94 0.67
C LYS A 485 25.43 22.95 2.04
N SER A 486 25.05 24.10 2.59
CA SER A 486 24.16 24.09 3.76
C SER A 486 22.71 23.79 3.35
N GLN A 487 22.02 22.95 4.12
CA GLN A 487 20.58 22.69 3.92
C GLN A 487 19.80 23.15 5.15
N ILE A 488 18.61 23.70 4.92
CA ILE A 488 17.66 24.04 5.97
C ILE A 488 16.79 22.81 6.23
N LEU A 489 16.77 22.34 7.47
CA LEU A 489 15.86 21.31 7.95
C LEU A 489 14.67 21.97 8.63
N HIS A 490 13.48 21.69 8.15
CA HIS A 490 12.25 22.14 8.79
C HIS A 490 11.76 21.11 9.80
N PRO A 491 11.17 21.54 10.92
CA PRO A 491 10.50 20.62 11.84
C PRO A 491 9.34 19.90 11.13
N PRO A 492 8.87 18.76 11.68
CA PRO A 492 7.66 18.13 11.18
C PRO A 492 6.49 19.13 11.16
N SER A 493 5.67 19.10 10.11
CA SER A 493 4.54 20.04 9.99
C SER A 493 3.46 19.73 11.03
N SER A 494 2.83 20.77 11.57
CA SER A 494 1.73 20.60 12.52
C SER A 494 0.52 19.96 11.83
N ILE A 495 -0.29 19.22 12.59
CA ILE A 495 -1.45 18.56 12.00
C ILE A 495 -2.47 19.56 11.42
N ASP A 496 -2.64 20.71 12.07
CA ASP A 496 -3.55 21.76 11.61
C ASP A 496 -3.07 22.38 10.29
N ASP A 497 -1.75 22.62 10.15
CA ASP A 497 -1.16 23.09 8.89
C ASP A 497 -1.31 22.06 7.77
N ILE A 498 -1.07 20.79 8.06
CA ILE A 498 -1.27 19.69 7.09
C ILE A 498 -2.74 19.67 6.64
N CYS A 499 -3.68 19.75 7.57
CA CYS A 499 -5.11 19.69 7.26
C CYS A 499 -5.56 20.85 6.36
N ARG A 500 -5.15 22.08 6.71
CA ARG A 500 -5.41 23.28 5.91
C ARG A 500 -4.80 23.15 4.52
N PHE A 501 -3.52 22.84 4.44
CA PHE A 501 -2.77 22.69 3.19
C PHE A 501 -3.42 21.66 2.25
N VAL A 502 -3.76 20.47 2.75
CA VAL A 502 -4.41 19.41 1.95
C VAL A 502 -5.76 19.88 1.40
N GLY A 503 -6.55 20.60 2.20
CA GLY A 503 -7.81 21.17 1.76
C GLY A 503 -7.64 22.22 0.66
N GLU A 504 -6.69 23.13 0.82
CA GLU A 504 -6.35 24.17 -0.17
C GLU A 504 -5.86 23.55 -1.48
N VAL A 505 -4.91 22.62 -1.43
CA VAL A 505 -4.36 21.93 -2.61
C VAL A 505 -5.44 21.15 -3.34
N TRP A 506 -6.31 20.42 -2.63
CA TRP A 506 -7.41 19.69 -3.26
C TRP A 506 -8.37 20.65 -3.96
N LYS A 507 -8.74 21.77 -3.31
CA LYS A 507 -9.63 22.78 -3.91
C LYS A 507 -9.02 23.38 -5.18
N HIS A 508 -7.73 23.70 -5.14
CA HIS A 508 -7.01 24.24 -6.30
C HIS A 508 -7.00 23.24 -7.48
N LEU A 509 -6.64 21.97 -7.24
CA LEU A 509 -6.50 20.98 -8.32
C LEU A 509 -7.83 20.39 -8.82
N PHE A 510 -8.81 20.25 -7.93
CA PHE A 510 -10.03 19.47 -8.19
C PHE A 510 -11.33 20.20 -7.92
N GLY A 511 -11.31 21.35 -7.24
CA GLY A 511 -12.52 22.06 -6.80
C GLY A 511 -13.40 22.53 -7.94
N SER A 512 -12.82 22.89 -9.09
CA SER A 512 -13.54 23.30 -10.31
C SER A 512 -14.14 22.12 -11.09
N ARG A 513 -13.71 20.88 -10.81
CA ARG A 513 -14.12 19.69 -11.56
C ARG A 513 -15.32 19.03 -10.91
N THR A 514 -16.29 18.60 -11.73
CA THR A 514 -17.49 17.89 -11.29
C THR A 514 -17.46 16.38 -11.54
N ASN A 515 -16.47 15.90 -12.30
CA ASN A 515 -16.33 14.50 -12.70
C ASN A 515 -14.92 13.94 -12.39
N GLY A 516 -14.78 12.61 -12.48
CA GLY A 516 -13.54 11.88 -12.15
C GLY A 516 -13.40 11.54 -10.66
N GLU A 517 -12.37 10.76 -10.34
CA GLU A 517 -12.12 10.30 -8.97
C GLU A 517 -11.75 11.45 -8.02
N ARG A 518 -11.00 12.45 -8.52
CA ARG A 518 -10.59 13.67 -7.80
C ARG A 518 -9.94 13.33 -6.45
N LEU A 519 -9.01 12.38 -6.46
CA LEU A 519 -8.33 11.86 -5.29
C LEU A 519 -6.98 12.56 -5.08
N LEU A 520 -6.83 13.24 -3.95
CA LEU A 520 -5.54 13.73 -3.47
C LEU A 520 -5.07 12.86 -2.30
N GLU A 521 -3.85 12.34 -2.41
CA GLU A 521 -3.13 11.67 -1.34
C GLU A 521 -1.93 12.53 -0.96
N VAL A 522 -1.75 12.84 0.32
CA VAL A 522 -0.57 13.58 0.80
C VAL A 522 0.09 12.78 1.90
N LYS A 523 1.37 12.43 1.72
CA LYS A 523 2.16 11.62 2.65
C LYS A 523 3.29 12.46 3.22
N PHE A 524 3.39 12.50 4.55
CA PHE A 524 4.54 13.02 5.28
C PHE A 524 5.35 11.82 5.79
N GLY A 525 6.46 11.58 5.10
CA GLY A 525 7.35 10.43 5.27
C GLY A 525 6.95 9.15 4.54
N GLU A 526 7.79 8.13 4.64
CA GLU A 526 7.56 6.82 4.03
C GLU A 526 6.50 6.02 4.78
N TRP A 527 5.31 5.84 4.19
CA TRP A 527 4.21 5.07 4.79
C TRP A 527 4.31 3.57 4.54
N GLU A 528 5.11 3.19 3.56
CA GLU A 528 5.35 1.83 3.12
C GLU A 528 6.37 1.12 4.03
N THR A 529 7.15 1.86 4.82
CA THR A 529 8.05 1.27 5.82
C THR A 529 7.28 0.81 7.05
N LYS A 530 7.42 -0.48 7.33
CA LYS A 530 6.76 -1.11 8.48
C LYS A 530 7.38 -0.71 9.81
N ALA A 531 8.62 -0.27 9.83
CA ALA A 531 9.27 0.27 11.01
C ALA A 531 9.47 1.77 10.79
N PHE A 532 9.05 2.55 11.78
CA PHE A 532 9.58 3.88 11.96
C PHE A 532 10.93 3.66 12.63
N VAL A 533 12.00 4.31 12.16
CA VAL A 533 13.29 4.23 12.84
C VAL A 533 13.09 4.97 14.16
N ALA A 534 12.73 4.21 15.19
CA ALA A 534 12.50 4.74 16.52
C ALA A 534 13.87 5.06 17.10
N GLU A 535 14.26 6.33 17.03
CA GLU A 535 15.35 6.80 17.86
C GLU A 535 14.86 6.86 19.31
N THR A 536 15.65 6.31 20.21
CA THR A 536 15.47 6.51 21.64
C THR A 536 15.86 7.96 21.95
N ARG A 537 14.98 8.70 22.60
CA ARG A 537 15.25 10.06 23.05
C ARG A 537 16.27 10.04 24.18
N TYR A 538 16.84 11.21 24.49
CA TYR A 538 17.77 11.38 25.62
C TYR A 538 17.19 10.89 26.95
N ASN A 539 15.89 11.10 27.17
CA ASN A 539 15.19 10.66 28.38
C ASN A 539 14.88 9.15 28.42
N GLY A 540 15.29 8.38 27.40
CA GLY A 540 15.04 6.95 27.28
C GLY A 540 13.68 6.57 26.66
N ASP A 541 12.82 7.54 26.36
CA ASP A 541 11.53 7.27 25.72
C ASP A 541 11.70 6.97 24.22
N GLU A 542 10.86 6.09 23.69
CA GLU A 542 10.76 5.89 22.23
C GLU A 542 10.14 7.12 21.56
N GLN A 543 10.76 7.59 20.47
CA GLN A 543 10.17 8.61 19.60
C GLN A 543 8.88 8.07 18.95
N LYS A 544 7.76 8.77 19.15
CA LYS A 544 6.49 8.42 18.51
C LYS A 544 6.55 8.63 17.00
N ASP A 545 5.78 7.81 16.30
CA ASP A 545 5.63 7.83 14.83
C ASP A 545 5.01 9.16 14.36
N ILE A 546 5.84 10.03 13.78
CA ILE A 546 5.44 11.37 13.31
C ILE A 546 4.81 11.36 11.91
N ARG A 547 4.77 10.20 11.23
CA ARG A 547 4.28 10.13 9.86
C ARG A 547 2.79 10.41 9.80
N VAL A 548 2.39 11.17 8.77
CA VAL A 548 0.99 11.55 8.51
C VAL A 548 0.61 11.18 7.08
N TYR A 549 -0.57 10.59 6.90
CA TYR A 549 -1.13 10.29 5.59
C TYR A 549 -2.53 10.89 5.52
N CYS A 550 -2.71 11.75 4.55
CA CYS A 550 -3.96 12.42 4.29
C CYS A 550 -4.54 11.91 2.97
N ARG A 551 -5.84 11.64 2.97
CA ARG A 551 -6.60 11.29 1.79
C ARG A 551 -7.77 12.26 1.67
N ALA A 552 -7.75 13.12 0.66
CA ALA A 552 -8.83 14.04 0.34
C ALA A 552 -9.59 13.58 -0.91
N LYS A 553 -10.92 13.56 -0.80
CA LYS A 553 -11.85 13.19 -1.87
C LYS A 553 -13.04 14.14 -1.88
N PRO A 554 -13.82 14.23 -2.97
CA PRO A 554 -15.04 15.06 -3.00
C PRO A 554 -15.92 14.77 -1.78
N HIS A 555 -16.54 15.82 -1.22
CA HIS A 555 -17.49 15.64 -0.14
C HIS A 555 -18.67 14.77 -0.61
N GLU A 556 -19.11 13.81 0.21
CA GLU A 556 -20.20 12.87 -0.14
C GLU A 556 -21.60 13.53 -0.12
N ARG A 557 -21.68 14.81 0.25
CA ARG A 557 -22.95 15.53 0.33
C ARG A 557 -23.08 16.45 -0.86
N ASP A 558 -24.21 16.36 -1.54
CA ASP A 558 -24.49 17.14 -2.75
C ASP A 558 -24.57 18.65 -2.50
N ASP A 559 -24.86 19.08 -1.26
CA ASP A 559 -24.91 20.50 -0.88
C ASP A 559 -23.53 21.13 -0.62
N LYS A 560 -22.46 20.33 -0.70
CA LYS A 560 -21.06 20.74 -0.45
C LYS A 560 -20.20 20.63 -1.71
N VAL A 561 -20.74 21.08 -2.84
CA VAL A 561 -20.02 21.10 -4.13
C VAL A 561 -18.78 21.99 -4.01
N GLY A 562 -17.63 21.48 -4.44
CA GLY A 562 -16.34 22.18 -4.34
C GLY A 562 -15.65 22.03 -2.98
N GLU A 563 -16.24 21.32 -2.02
CA GLU A 563 -15.57 20.91 -0.79
C GLU A 563 -15.04 19.47 -0.88
N CYS A 564 -14.04 19.17 -0.07
CA CYS A 564 -13.55 17.81 0.13
C CYS A 564 -13.76 17.33 1.56
N GLN A 565 -13.84 16.01 1.69
CA GLN A 565 -13.66 15.31 2.94
C GLN A 565 -12.22 14.79 3.00
N VAL A 566 -11.51 15.15 4.07
CA VAL A 566 -10.15 14.71 4.30
C VAL A 566 -10.13 13.69 5.43
N LEU A 567 -9.52 12.54 5.18
CA LEU A 567 -9.18 11.52 6.16
C LEU A 567 -7.69 11.62 6.48
N VAL A 568 -7.37 11.94 7.72
CA VAL A 568 -6.01 11.89 8.26
C VAL A 568 -5.79 10.56 8.94
N GLN A 569 -4.64 9.95 8.72
CA GLN A 569 -4.15 8.77 9.41
C GLN A 569 -2.73 9.05 9.95
N CYS A 570 -2.43 8.56 11.14
CA CYS A 570 -1.08 8.52 11.71
C CYS A 570 -0.87 7.19 12.45
N CYS A 571 0.32 6.94 13.02
CA CYS A 571 0.61 5.70 13.75
C CYS A 571 0.29 4.43 12.94
N ARG A 572 0.61 4.42 11.64
CA ARG A 572 0.30 3.32 10.71
C ARG A 572 -1.21 2.98 10.62
N GLY A 573 -2.04 4.01 10.74
CA GLY A 573 -3.50 3.91 10.65
C GLY A 573 -4.20 3.53 11.96
N LYS A 574 -3.50 3.48 13.08
CA LYS A 574 -4.12 3.25 14.41
C LYS A 574 -4.97 4.43 14.85
N HIS A 575 -4.55 5.65 14.53
CA HIS A 575 -5.35 6.85 14.76
C HIS A 575 -5.79 7.43 13.42
N TRP A 576 -6.99 7.98 13.41
CA TRP A 576 -7.52 8.66 12.25
C TRP A 576 -8.52 9.74 12.65
N LYS A 577 -8.58 10.80 11.84
CA LYS A 577 -9.51 11.92 12.01
C LYS A 577 -10.12 12.26 10.66
N ARG A 578 -11.39 12.68 10.65
CA ARG A 578 -12.05 13.22 9.46
C ARG A 578 -12.36 14.68 9.68
N PHE A 579 -12.16 15.49 8.64
CA PHE A 579 -12.61 16.87 8.62
C PHE A 579 -13.11 17.22 7.21
N ALA A 580 -13.93 18.27 7.11
CA ALA A 580 -14.36 18.84 5.85
C ALA A 580 -13.55 20.13 5.60
N SER A 581 -13.25 20.43 4.35
CA SER A 581 -12.51 21.65 3.97
C SER A 581 -13.36 22.93 3.98
N GLY A 582 -14.67 22.82 4.24
CA GLY A 582 -15.65 23.90 4.17
C GLY A 582 -15.77 24.70 5.44
#